data_AF-A0A1F9A939-F1
#
_entry.id   AF-A0A1F9A939-F1
#
_cell.length_a   1.000
_cell.length_b   1.000
_cell.length_c   1.000
_cell.angle_alpha   90.00
_cell.angle_beta   90.00
_cell.angle_gamma   90.00
#
_symmetry.space_group_name_H-M   'P 1'
#
loop_
_entity.id
_entity.type
_entity.pdbx_description
1 polymer ?
#
loop_
_entity_poly.entity_id
_entity_poly.type
_entity_poly.pdbx_seq_one_letter_code
_entity_poly.pdbx_strand_id
1 'polypeptide(L)'
;MDDEKRALERWRQMGPQEKQEIRERYQHWKTLSPEEKGDLQRKLESWRKLPAEEKATIRKNFQRWRNLSREQQERLRQRWERWRELPPERREMLKERFEKLRQLSPEERRELRKKFEERQKLSPEEKREMRERLKEKRQRLQKGRE
;
A
#
# COMPACT_ATOMS: atom_id res chain seq x y z
N MET A 1 9.52 -17.79 30.03
CA MET A 1 8.80 -19.00 30.46
C MET A 1 7.30 -18.93 30.17
N ASP A 2 6.66 -17.75 30.26
CA ASP A 2 5.21 -17.63 29.98
C ASP A 2 4.84 -17.67 28.49
N ASP A 3 5.71 -17.19 27.59
CA ASP A 3 5.43 -17.18 26.15
C ASP A 3 5.39 -18.58 25.52
N GLU A 4 6.25 -19.50 25.97
CA GLU A 4 6.25 -20.89 25.51
C GLU A 4 4.98 -21.63 25.97
N LYS A 5 4.56 -21.43 27.22
CA LYS A 5 3.31 -22.00 27.73
C LYS A 5 2.10 -21.49 26.95
N ARG A 6 2.03 -20.18 26.68
CA ARG A 6 0.97 -19.56 25.85
C ARG A 6 0.99 -20.05 24.40
N ALA A 7 2.17 -20.22 23.81
CA ALA A 7 2.32 -20.75 22.46
C ALA A 7 1.89 -22.22 22.38
N LEU A 8 2.24 -23.05 23.36
CA LEU A 8 1.82 -24.44 23.47
C LEU A 8 0.30 -24.56 23.68
N GLU A 9 -0.28 -23.70 24.48
CA GLU A 9 -1.74 -23.66 24.69
C GLU A 9 -2.48 -23.26 23.42
N ARG A 10 -2.01 -22.23 22.71
CA ARG A 10 -2.49 -21.87 21.36
C ARG A 10 -2.36 -23.03 20.38
N TRP A 11 -1.21 -23.70 20.37
CA TRP A 11 -0.97 -24.85 19.50
C TRP A 11 -1.97 -25.98 19.78
N ARG A 12 -2.26 -26.28 21.05
CA ARG A 12 -3.25 -27.29 21.41
C ARG A 12 -4.64 -26.94 20.88
N GLN A 13 -5.03 -25.66 20.98
CA GLN A 13 -6.34 -25.14 20.55
C GLN A 13 -6.51 -24.98 19.02
N MET A 14 -5.43 -25.00 18.24
CA MET A 14 -5.50 -24.85 16.78
C MET A 14 -6.12 -26.06 16.06
N GLY A 15 -6.86 -25.77 14.99
CA GLY A 15 -7.41 -26.79 14.10
C GLY A 15 -6.33 -27.53 13.30
N PRO A 16 -6.65 -28.70 12.71
CA PRO A 16 -5.70 -29.50 11.94
C PRO A 16 -5.10 -28.74 10.76
N GLN A 17 -5.88 -27.90 10.08
CA GLN A 17 -5.41 -27.09 8.95
C GLN A 17 -4.42 -26.00 9.38
N GLU A 18 -4.66 -25.30 10.50
CA GLU A 18 -3.74 -24.29 11.02
C GLU A 18 -2.41 -24.91 11.48
N LYS A 19 -2.48 -26.09 12.13
CA LYS A 19 -1.29 -26.86 12.52
C LYS A 19 -0.48 -27.26 11.30
N GLN A 20 -1.13 -27.66 10.21
CA GLN A 20 -0.48 -28.01 8.95
C GLN A 20 0.23 -26.79 8.34
N GLU A 21 -0.44 -25.63 8.27
CA GLU A 21 0.16 -24.40 7.74
C GLU A 21 1.42 -23.99 8.54
N ILE A 22 1.39 -24.12 9.87
CA ILE A 22 2.55 -23.83 10.72
C ILE A 22 3.69 -24.82 10.48
N ARG A 23 3.38 -26.12 10.31
CA ARG A 23 4.39 -27.13 9.98
C ARG A 23 5.07 -26.82 8.64
N GLU A 24 4.30 -26.48 7.62
CA GLU A 24 4.82 -26.12 6.30
C GLU A 24 5.71 -24.88 6.37
N ARG A 25 5.27 -23.83 7.09
CA ARG A 25 6.10 -22.64 7.34
C ARG A 25 7.39 -22.97 8.07
N TYR A 26 7.36 -23.89 9.03
CA TYR A 26 8.55 -24.35 9.74
C TYR A 26 9.51 -25.14 8.83
N GLN A 27 8.98 -25.99 7.95
CA GLN A 27 9.82 -26.67 6.96
C GLN A 27 10.47 -25.68 6.00
N HIS A 28 9.73 -24.70 5.50
CA HIS A 28 10.29 -23.63 4.68
C HIS A 28 11.35 -22.82 5.44
N TRP A 29 11.12 -22.49 6.72
CA TRP A 29 12.12 -21.81 7.55
C TRP A 29 13.43 -22.60 7.64
N LYS A 30 13.36 -23.94 7.74
CA LYS A 30 14.57 -24.77 7.77
C LYS A 30 15.38 -24.65 6.48
N THR A 31 14.71 -24.55 5.33
CA THR A 31 15.36 -24.45 4.01
C THR A 31 15.97 -23.08 3.72
N LEU A 32 15.63 -22.04 4.49
CA LEU A 32 16.21 -20.71 4.31
C LEU A 32 17.71 -20.69 4.59
N SER A 33 18.45 -19.96 3.77
CA SER A 33 19.87 -19.66 3.95
C SER A 33 20.11 -18.83 5.23
N PRO A 34 21.36 -18.81 5.75
CA PRO A 34 21.70 -17.96 6.89
C PRO A 34 21.39 -16.47 6.66
N GLU A 35 21.58 -15.99 5.43
CA GLU A 35 21.27 -14.60 5.05
C GLU A 35 19.77 -14.31 5.13
N GLU A 36 18.93 -15.15 4.54
CA GLU A 36 17.47 -15.01 4.60
C GLU A 36 16.93 -15.08 6.05
N LYS A 37 17.50 -15.98 6.87
CA LYS A 37 17.20 -16.05 8.30
C LYS A 37 17.59 -14.75 9.02
N GLY A 38 18.76 -14.20 8.70
CA GLY A 38 19.22 -12.92 9.22
C GLY A 38 18.29 -11.76 8.83
N ASP A 39 17.83 -11.71 7.59
CA ASP A 39 16.87 -10.72 7.10
C ASP A 39 15.55 -10.76 7.88
N LEU A 40 15.04 -11.96 8.11
CA LEU A 40 13.81 -12.18 8.88
C LEU A 40 13.99 -11.79 10.35
N GLN A 41 15.16 -12.06 10.94
CA GLN A 41 15.49 -11.60 12.28
C GLN A 41 15.51 -10.07 12.38
N ARG A 42 16.16 -9.37 11.43
CA ARG A 42 16.17 -7.90 11.40
C ARG A 42 14.78 -7.30 11.24
N LYS A 43 13.93 -7.91 10.39
CA LYS A 43 12.52 -7.52 10.24
C LYS A 43 11.73 -7.73 11.54
N LEU A 44 11.96 -8.86 12.24
CA LEU A 44 11.32 -9.14 13.52
C LEU A 44 11.75 -8.15 14.60
N GLU A 45 13.04 -7.80 14.66
CA GLU A 45 13.55 -6.81 15.59
C GLU A 45 12.94 -5.43 15.34
N SER A 46 12.90 -5.01 14.07
CA SER A 46 12.23 -3.77 13.64
C SER A 46 10.77 -3.77 14.07
N TRP A 47 10.05 -4.87 13.84
CA TRP A 47 8.66 -5.04 14.29
C TRP A 47 8.52 -4.93 15.82
N ARG A 48 9.43 -5.54 16.59
CA ARG A 48 9.40 -5.48 18.07
C ARG A 48 9.58 -4.05 18.57
N LYS A 49 10.39 -3.24 17.90
CA LYS A 49 10.64 -1.83 18.22
C LYS A 49 9.49 -0.89 17.85
N LEU A 50 8.54 -1.30 17.00
CA LEU A 50 7.42 -0.45 16.62
C LEU A 50 6.52 -0.10 17.82
N PRO A 51 5.99 1.14 17.90
CA PRO A 51 4.97 1.54 18.86
C PRO A 51 3.71 0.65 18.79
N ALA A 52 2.95 0.58 19.88
CA ALA A 52 1.74 -0.22 19.96
C ALA A 52 0.69 0.19 18.92
N GLU A 53 0.52 1.50 18.68
CA GLU A 53 -0.42 2.02 17.69
C GLU A 53 -0.05 1.65 16.25
N GLU A 54 1.24 1.69 15.91
CA GLU A 54 1.72 1.27 14.59
C GLU A 54 1.50 -0.23 14.39
N LYS A 55 1.83 -1.04 15.39
CA LYS A 55 1.54 -2.49 15.39
C LYS A 55 0.05 -2.75 15.20
N ALA A 56 -0.82 -2.00 15.88
CA ALA A 56 -2.27 -2.13 15.74
C ALA A 56 -2.74 -1.78 14.33
N THR A 57 -2.23 -0.69 13.75
CA THR A 57 -2.53 -0.28 12.37
C THR A 57 -2.11 -1.34 11.36
N ILE A 58 -0.89 -1.88 11.49
CA ILE A 58 -0.39 -2.92 10.59
C ILE A 58 -1.23 -4.20 10.73
N ARG A 59 -1.58 -4.63 11.96
CA ARG A 59 -2.46 -5.78 12.19
C ARG A 59 -3.84 -5.59 11.55
N LYS A 60 -4.43 -4.40 11.69
CA LYS A 60 -5.72 -4.06 11.06
C LYS A 60 -5.66 -4.13 9.55
N ASN A 61 -4.60 -3.59 8.95
CA ASN A 61 -4.39 -3.65 7.49
C ASN A 61 -4.18 -5.09 7.01
N PHE A 62 -3.44 -5.90 7.77
CA PHE A 62 -3.23 -7.31 7.46
C PHE A 62 -4.53 -8.12 7.55
N GLN A 63 -5.38 -7.87 8.54
CA GLN A 63 -6.70 -8.49 8.62
C GLN A 63 -7.58 -8.13 7.41
N ARG A 64 -7.61 -6.84 7.04
CA ARG A 64 -8.31 -6.39 5.83
C ARG A 64 -7.80 -7.11 4.59
N TRP A 65 -6.47 -7.26 4.47
CA TRP A 65 -5.85 -8.02 3.37
C TRP A 65 -6.28 -9.48 3.34
N ARG A 66 -6.24 -10.19 4.48
CA ARG A 66 -6.65 -11.62 4.53
C ARG A 66 -8.10 -11.82 4.15
N ASN A 67 -8.95 -10.83 4.41
CA ASN A 67 -10.38 -10.87 4.06
C ASN A 67 -10.67 -10.54 2.60
N LEU A 68 -9.68 -10.10 1.81
CA LEU A 68 -9.84 -9.89 0.38
C LEU A 68 -9.90 -11.22 -0.36
N SER A 69 -10.68 -11.26 -1.45
CA SER A 69 -10.67 -12.41 -2.36
C SER A 69 -9.30 -12.60 -3.01
N ARG A 70 -9.01 -13.81 -3.50
CA ARG A 70 -7.73 -14.11 -4.17
C ARG A 70 -7.47 -13.16 -5.35
N GLU A 71 -8.50 -12.83 -6.12
CA GLU A 71 -8.41 -11.90 -7.25
C GLU A 71 -8.08 -10.47 -6.78
N GLN A 72 -8.72 -10.00 -5.70
CA GLN A 72 -8.43 -8.68 -5.14
C GLN A 72 -7.01 -8.60 -4.59
N GLN A 73 -6.55 -9.65 -3.90
CA GLN A 73 -5.18 -9.76 -3.44
C GLN A 73 -4.19 -9.73 -4.62
N GLU A 74 -4.49 -10.45 -5.70
CA GLU A 74 -3.64 -10.48 -6.89
C GLU A 74 -3.55 -9.10 -7.56
N ARG A 75 -4.68 -8.42 -7.73
CA ARG A 75 -4.71 -7.06 -8.28
C ARG A 75 -3.89 -6.09 -7.44
N LEU A 76 -3.92 -6.22 -6.12
CA LEU A 76 -3.11 -5.37 -5.24
C LEU A 76 -1.63 -5.74 -5.28
N ARG A 77 -1.27 -7.03 -5.37
CA ARG A 77 0.13 -7.47 -5.59
C ARG A 77 0.70 -6.85 -6.86
N GLN A 78 -0.02 -6.95 -7.98
CA GLN A 78 0.41 -6.36 -9.25
C GLN A 78 0.52 -4.83 -9.21
N ARG A 79 -0.32 -4.15 -8.43
CA ARG A 79 -0.22 -2.69 -8.22
C ARG A 79 1.01 -2.35 -7.38
N TRP A 80 1.30 -3.17 -6.37
CA TRP A 80 2.46 -3.01 -5.51
C TRP A 80 3.78 -3.24 -6.28
N GLU A 81 3.84 -4.24 -7.14
CA GLU A 81 4.99 -4.49 -8.02
C GLU A 81 5.25 -3.31 -8.94
N ARG A 82 4.23 -2.85 -9.67
CA ARG A 82 4.32 -1.65 -10.51
C ARG A 82 4.78 -0.43 -9.73
N TRP A 83 4.32 -0.27 -8.48
CA TRP A 83 4.77 0.81 -7.61
C TRP A 83 6.26 0.67 -7.22
N ARG A 84 6.74 -0.54 -6.92
CA ARG A 84 8.14 -0.80 -6.58
C ARG A 84 9.09 -0.56 -7.75
N GLU A 85 8.64 -0.82 -8.97
CA GLU A 85 9.37 -0.59 -10.22
C GLU A 85 9.49 0.89 -10.59
N LEU A 86 8.67 1.78 -9.98
CA LEU A 86 8.77 3.21 -10.25
C LEU A 86 10.15 3.74 -9.84
N PRO A 87 10.74 4.66 -10.64
CA PRO A 87 11.91 5.43 -10.23
C PRO A 87 11.68 6.11 -8.86
N PRO A 88 12.70 6.21 -8.00
CA PRO A 88 12.55 6.77 -6.66
C PRO A 88 11.98 8.20 -6.70
N GLU A 89 12.38 9.03 -7.66
CA GLU A 89 11.88 10.41 -7.82
C GLU A 89 10.38 10.41 -8.15
N ARG A 90 9.93 9.46 -8.97
CA ARG A 90 8.50 9.28 -9.29
C ARG A 90 7.72 8.84 -8.07
N ARG A 91 8.28 7.95 -7.24
CA ARG A 91 7.65 7.52 -5.98
C ARG A 91 7.51 8.67 -5.01
N GLU A 92 8.56 9.46 -4.80
CA GLU A 92 8.53 10.63 -3.91
C GLU A 92 7.51 11.67 -4.38
N MET A 93 7.51 12.02 -5.68
CA MET A 93 6.51 12.93 -6.24
C MET A 93 5.07 12.44 -6.00
N LEU A 94 4.81 11.14 -6.13
CA LEU A 94 3.49 10.56 -5.89
C LEU A 94 3.12 10.55 -4.40
N LYS A 95 4.07 10.28 -3.50
CA LYS A 95 3.86 10.40 -2.05
C LYS A 95 3.51 11.83 -1.65
N GLU A 96 4.25 12.82 -2.13
CA GLU A 96 3.97 14.23 -1.84
C GLU A 96 2.57 14.65 -2.32
N ARG A 97 2.18 14.24 -3.52
CA ARG A 97 0.83 14.50 -4.05
C ARG A 97 -0.24 13.84 -3.18
N PHE A 98 0.01 12.62 -2.72
CA PHE A 98 -0.89 11.91 -1.83
C PHE A 98 -1.02 12.61 -0.47
N GLU A 99 0.08 13.07 0.11
CA GLU A 99 0.06 13.83 1.36
C GLU A 99 -0.70 15.15 1.22
N LYS A 100 -0.47 15.90 0.14
CA LYS A 100 -1.25 17.12 -0.15
C LYS A 100 -2.75 16.80 -0.23
N LEU A 101 -3.12 15.73 -0.93
CA LEU A 101 -4.52 15.28 -1.00
C LEU A 101 -5.07 14.90 0.38
N ARG A 102 -4.26 14.28 1.24
CA ARG A 102 -4.61 13.90 2.62
C ARG A 102 -4.72 15.10 3.57
N GLN A 103 -4.19 16.26 3.20
CA GLN A 103 -4.35 17.51 3.94
C GLN A 103 -5.61 18.29 3.54
N LEU A 104 -6.14 18.06 2.33
CA LEU A 104 -7.38 18.71 1.89
C LEU A 104 -8.57 18.34 2.77
N SER A 105 -9.50 19.28 2.92
CA SER A 105 -10.77 19.07 3.61
C SER A 105 -11.64 18.04 2.89
N PRO A 106 -12.61 17.41 3.58
CA PRO A 106 -13.54 16.48 2.95
C PRO A 106 -14.27 17.09 1.74
N GLU A 107 -14.63 18.36 1.80
CA GLU A 107 -15.34 19.12 0.76
C GLU A 107 -14.42 19.35 -0.45
N GLU A 108 -13.18 19.78 -0.21
CA GLU A 108 -12.19 19.96 -1.29
C GLU A 108 -11.90 18.63 -2.01
N ARG A 109 -11.80 17.52 -1.26
CA ARG A 109 -11.64 16.20 -1.86
C ARG A 109 -12.85 15.78 -2.70
N ARG A 110 -14.07 16.09 -2.25
CA ARG A 110 -15.31 15.82 -3.00
C ARG A 110 -15.31 16.59 -4.32
N GLU A 111 -14.97 17.87 -4.28
CA GLU A 111 -14.89 18.70 -5.48
C GLU A 111 -13.82 18.21 -6.46
N LEU A 112 -12.65 17.80 -5.97
CA LEU A 112 -11.62 17.21 -6.83
C LEU A 112 -12.07 15.90 -7.48
N ARG A 113 -12.77 15.04 -6.73
CA ARG A 113 -13.32 13.79 -7.27
C ARG A 113 -14.37 14.07 -8.34
N LYS A 114 -15.29 15.00 -8.09
CA LYS A 114 -16.33 15.40 -9.06
C LYS A 114 -15.70 15.91 -10.37
N LYS A 115 -14.74 16.84 -10.27
CA LYS A 115 -14.01 17.36 -11.44
C LYS A 115 -13.27 16.26 -12.20
N PHE A 116 -12.71 15.28 -11.48
CA PHE A 116 -12.05 14.14 -12.09
C PHE A 116 -13.06 13.25 -12.84
N GLU A 117 -14.21 12.94 -12.24
CA GLU A 117 -15.28 12.16 -12.86
C GLU A 117 -15.86 12.84 -14.11
N GLU A 118 -16.14 14.14 -14.04
CA GLU A 118 -16.58 14.95 -15.19
C GLU A 118 -15.56 14.87 -16.33
N ARG A 119 -14.26 15.02 -16.02
CA ARG A 119 -13.19 14.90 -17.02
C ARG A 119 -13.12 13.50 -17.61
N GLN A 120 -13.37 12.45 -16.84
CA GLN A 120 -13.31 11.08 -17.35
C GLN A 120 -14.42 10.80 -18.37
N LYS A 121 -15.59 11.43 -18.21
CA LYS A 121 -16.74 11.35 -19.13
C LYS A 121 -16.52 12.05 -20.46
N LEU A 122 -15.59 13.01 -20.54
CA LEU A 122 -15.27 13.69 -21.80
C LEU A 122 -14.75 12.71 -22.86
N SER A 123 -15.19 12.90 -24.10
CA SER A 123 -14.68 12.19 -25.27
C SER A 123 -13.18 12.47 -25.49
N PRO A 124 -12.49 11.65 -26.30
CA PRO A 124 -11.08 11.90 -26.64
C PRO A 124 -10.85 13.27 -27.27
N GLU A 125 -11.79 13.76 -28.08
CA GLU A 125 -11.71 15.06 -28.76
C GLU A 125 -11.88 16.21 -27.77
N GLU A 126 -12.90 16.17 -26.91
CA GLU A 126 -13.10 17.16 -25.85
C GLU A 126 -11.91 17.20 -24.88
N LYS A 127 -11.30 16.04 -24.58
CA LYS A 127 -10.08 15.97 -23.77
C LYS A 127 -8.88 16.65 -24.46
N ARG A 128 -8.76 16.55 -25.79
CA ARG A 128 -7.70 17.23 -26.55
C ARG A 128 -7.92 18.74 -26.53
N GLU A 129 -9.14 19.19 -26.82
CA GLU A 129 -9.47 20.61 -26.81
C GLU A 129 -9.23 21.24 -25.43
N MET A 130 -9.68 20.58 -24.36
CA MET A 130 -9.41 21.03 -22.99
C MET A 130 -7.91 21.15 -22.71
N ARG A 131 -7.08 20.22 -23.19
CA ARG A 131 -5.61 20.28 -23.01
C ARG A 131 -5.00 21.47 -23.75
N GLU A 132 -5.41 21.72 -24.99
CA GLU A 132 -4.92 22.88 -25.76
C GLU A 132 -5.34 24.20 -25.11
N ARG A 133 -6.61 24.33 -24.71
CA ARG A 133 -7.10 25.52 -23.96
C ARG A 133 -6.28 25.77 -22.69
N LEU A 134 -5.96 24.73 -21.93
CA LEU A 134 -5.15 24.86 -20.71
C LEU A 134 -3.69 25.25 -21.03
N LYS A 135 -3.12 24.74 -22.13
CA LYS A 135 -1.78 25.07 -22.60
C LYS A 135 -1.68 26.53 -23.03
N GLU A 136 -2.63 27.01 -23.84
CA GLU A 136 -2.70 28.42 -24.24
C GLU A 136 -2.86 29.36 -23.06
N LYS A 137 -3.77 29.03 -22.11
CA LYS A 137 -3.96 29.83 -20.90
C LYS A 137 -2.67 29.93 -20.09
N ARG A 138 -1.92 28.83 -19.96
CA ARG A 138 -0.62 28.83 -19.27
C ARG A 138 0.40 29.72 -19.97
N GLN A 139 0.48 29.64 -21.30
CA GLN A 139 1.41 30.48 -22.08
C GLN A 139 1.08 31.96 -21.98
N ARG A 140 -0.21 32.34 -21.98
CA ARG A 140 -0.64 33.73 -21.79
C ARG A 140 -0.27 34.25 -20.41
N LEU A 141 -0.46 33.45 -19.36
CA LEU A 141 -0.08 33.83 -17.99
C LEU A 141 1.44 33.96 -17.81
N GLN A 142 2.24 33.24 -18.61
CA GLN A 142 3.69 33.34 -18.61
C GLN A 142 4.17 34.61 -19.33
N LYS A 143 3.58 34.94 -20.49
CA LYS A 143 3.90 36.16 -21.24
C LYS A 143 3.43 37.45 -20.56
N GLY A 144 2.36 37.41 -19.77
CA GLY A 144 1.89 38.58 -19.01
C GLY A 144 2.63 38.82 -17.68
N ARG A 145 3.64 38.01 -17.37
CA ARG A 145 4.54 38.16 -16.22
C ARG A 145 5.92 38.69 -16.61
N GLU A 146 6.18 38.85 -17.91
CA GLU A 146 7.33 39.54 -18.51
C GLU A 146 6.95 40.98 -18.83
#